data_AF-A0A973JN99-F1
#
_entry.id   AF-A0A973JN99-F1
#
_cell.length_a   1.000
_cell.length_b   1.000
_cell.length_c   1.000
_cell.angle_alpha   90.00
_cell.angle_beta   90.00
_cell.angle_gamma   90.00
#
_symmetry.space_group_name_H-M   'P 1'
#
loop_
_entity.id
_entity.type
_entity.pdbx_description
1 polymer ?
#
loop_
_entity_poly.entity_id
_entity_poly.type
_entity_poly.pdbx_seq_one_letter_code
_entity_poly.pdbx_strand_id
1 'polypeptide(L)'
;MSADKKLNPNGHQLSVKLAESRQSGERKPSGQVINVAGVGRFVSTAYEQLRNAAEYAQEHLLIQNAIRRFFVRNLSFQNHNQPSQTIAEELVIELTQSGYIQNNTILVSVVNKLGKSIQKYYENYWRMKLSGADDRIAESWTLDLLSLKSEDVLLPGAIQTDYLQFAYHHYCGILDKKAFALNKAEVDEFEVSVYVAVHRALFKSDIAAVRYDMQKLYKASDSNINEYIDFHQNIDKVFASELTNKIVRYINKYGAPLRILKSMIADSDNVAELMADSAQFDRAYTNQIKKEYRKSEKKLNGGLLKSIVFLLITKTLVGFAIEVPYDLITTGVVLMVPLIVNMLTPIVYLALLRLGFQLPGDANARAIRLYADDMLYGDINQVNLYPSIKEKKYPVSFTIAYALLFLTVFAGVSYILMILDFNIVQGVMFFMFLAAASFLGFRLSRIVRELELVTVKPGILMTIRDLIFTPFTFLGKWISDKYQKVNVVALVLDTFIELPLKTVLRLLRQWTGFIDDKKDSF
;
A
#
# COMPACT_ATOMS: atom_id res chain seq x y z
N MET A 1 -7.76 -41.70 5.47
CA MET A 1 -6.44 -42.06 6.03
C MET A 1 -5.52 -40.88 5.78
N SER A 2 -5.41 -39.95 6.72
CA SER A 2 -4.43 -38.85 6.64
C SER A 2 -3.18 -39.36 7.35
N ALA A 3 -2.11 -39.62 6.61
CA ALA A 3 -0.80 -39.78 7.23
C ALA A 3 -0.45 -38.45 7.90
N ASP A 4 0.11 -38.48 9.12
CA ASP A 4 0.67 -37.29 9.76
C ASP A 4 1.77 -36.73 8.87
N LYS A 5 1.45 -35.67 8.12
CA LYS A 5 2.41 -34.96 7.29
C LYS A 5 3.29 -34.12 8.21
N LYS A 6 4.60 -34.29 8.08
CA LYS A 6 5.57 -33.45 8.80
C LYS A 6 5.83 -32.18 8.01
N LEU A 7 6.07 -31.07 8.72
CA LEU A 7 6.49 -29.82 8.10
C LEU A 7 7.78 -30.01 7.31
N ASN A 8 7.85 -29.37 6.14
CA ASN A 8 9.10 -29.24 5.40
C ASN A 8 10.06 -28.26 6.12
N PRO A 9 11.34 -28.16 5.72
CA PRO A 9 12.32 -27.34 6.43
C PRO A 9 11.90 -25.85 6.57
N ASN A 10 11.31 -25.26 5.53
CA ASN A 10 10.87 -23.86 5.53
C ASN A 10 9.66 -23.66 6.48
N GLY A 11 8.68 -24.58 6.43
CA GLY A 11 7.52 -24.58 7.32
C GLY A 11 7.90 -24.80 8.78
N HIS A 12 8.86 -25.68 9.05
CA HIS A 12 9.39 -25.90 10.40
C HIS A 12 10.10 -24.64 10.93
N GLN A 13 10.94 -24.00 10.13
CA GLN A 13 11.61 -22.75 10.51
C GLN A 13 10.60 -21.65 10.84
N LEU A 14 9.55 -21.48 10.03
CA LEU A 14 8.48 -20.53 10.31
C LEU A 14 7.78 -20.86 11.63
N SER A 15 7.40 -22.13 11.85
CA SER A 15 6.73 -22.56 13.09
C SER A 15 7.57 -22.26 14.34
N VAL A 16 8.88 -22.54 14.29
CA VAL A 16 9.80 -22.24 15.40
C VAL A 16 9.89 -20.74 15.66
N LYS A 17 10.07 -19.94 14.60
CA LYS A 17 10.16 -18.48 14.72
C LYS A 17 8.89 -17.84 15.28
N LEU A 18 7.72 -18.32 14.86
CA LEU A 18 6.44 -17.88 15.42
C LEU A 18 6.33 -18.22 16.91
N ALA A 19 6.78 -19.41 17.32
CA ALA A 19 6.79 -19.79 18.74
C ALA A 19 7.78 -18.95 19.57
N GLU A 20 8.98 -18.66 19.06
CA GLU A 20 9.98 -17.79 19.70
C GLU A 20 9.47 -16.35 19.87
N SER A 21 8.78 -15.82 18.85
CA SER A 21 8.24 -14.46 18.86
C SER A 21 7.16 -14.30 19.93
N ARG A 22 6.29 -15.30 20.09
CA ARG A 22 5.28 -15.34 21.16
C ARG A 22 5.90 -15.26 22.56
N GLN A 23 6.93 -16.07 22.83
CA GLN A 23 7.63 -16.07 24.13
C GLN A 23 8.32 -14.73 24.42
N SER A 24 8.75 -14.02 23.38
CA SER A 24 9.41 -12.72 23.50
C SER A 24 8.43 -11.56 23.76
N GLY A 25 7.19 -11.67 23.28
CA GLY A 25 6.14 -10.65 23.43
C GLY A 25 5.52 -10.56 24.83
N GLU A 26 5.68 -11.58 25.68
CA GLU A 26 5.07 -11.62 27.03
C GLU A 26 5.89 -10.89 28.11
N ARG A 27 7.07 -10.34 27.78
CA ARG A 27 7.88 -9.57 28.74
C ARG A 27 7.39 -8.13 28.83
N LYS A 28 6.67 -7.80 29.92
CA LYS A 28 6.33 -6.41 30.24
C LYS A 28 7.61 -5.56 30.35
N PRO A 29 7.68 -4.39 29.69
CA PRO A 29 8.81 -3.50 29.83
C PRO A 29 8.92 -3.02 31.29
N SER A 30 10.09 -3.25 31.91
CA SER A 30 10.44 -2.66 33.21
C SER A 30 11.14 -1.32 32.99
N GLY A 31 10.53 -0.22 33.44
CA GLY A 31 11.10 1.12 33.34
C GLY A 31 10.08 2.25 33.38
N GLN A 32 10.56 3.49 33.42
CA GLN A 32 9.72 4.69 33.40
C GLN A 32 9.10 4.88 32.00
N VAL A 33 7.77 4.96 31.97
CA VAL A 33 6.98 5.22 30.76
C VAL A 33 6.69 6.71 30.60
N ILE A 34 6.49 7.13 29.35
CA ILE A 34 6.08 8.49 29.01
C ILE A 34 4.57 8.61 29.14
N ASN A 35 4.13 9.61 29.89
CA ASN A 35 2.74 10.03 29.97
C ASN A 35 2.54 11.29 29.12
N VAL A 36 1.64 11.20 28.15
CA VAL A 36 1.24 12.30 27.30
C VAL A 36 -0.06 12.89 27.82
N ALA A 37 -0.07 14.19 28.13
CA ALA A 37 -1.29 14.91 28.50
C ALA A 37 -2.38 14.77 27.43
N GLY A 38 -3.62 14.48 27.86
CA GLY A 38 -4.74 14.18 26.96
C GLY A 38 -5.29 15.38 26.15
N VAL A 39 -4.68 16.56 26.27
CA VAL A 39 -5.14 17.80 25.63
C VAL A 39 -5.13 17.64 24.11
N GLY A 40 -6.29 17.86 23.47
CA GLY A 40 -6.42 17.84 22.01
C GLY A 40 -6.46 16.45 21.36
N ARG A 41 -6.43 15.36 22.13
CA ARG A 41 -6.41 13.98 21.60
C ARG A 41 -7.59 13.69 20.66
N PHE A 42 -8.80 14.09 21.07
CA PHE A 42 -10.01 13.87 20.26
C PHE A 42 -9.92 14.57 18.90
N VAL A 43 -9.47 15.83 18.89
CA VAL A 43 -9.34 16.63 17.66
C VAL A 43 -8.24 16.08 16.76
N SER A 44 -7.07 15.73 17.33
CA SER A 44 -5.98 15.12 16.56
C SER A 44 -6.39 13.77 15.96
N THR A 45 -7.07 12.93 16.74
CA THR A 45 -7.57 11.63 16.26
C THR A 45 -8.62 11.81 15.14
N ALA A 46 -9.55 12.75 15.28
CA ALA A 46 -10.55 13.03 14.26
C ALA A 46 -9.91 13.53 12.95
N TYR A 47 -8.91 14.42 13.05
CA TYR A 47 -8.15 14.88 11.90
C TYR A 47 -7.39 13.73 11.21
N GLU A 48 -6.75 12.84 11.98
CA GLU A 48 -6.06 11.68 11.40
C GLU A 48 -7.00 10.70 10.70
N GLN A 49 -8.20 10.49 11.22
CA GLN A 49 -9.21 9.68 10.54
C GLN A 49 -9.64 10.30 9.20
N LEU A 50 -9.81 11.63 9.16
CA LEU A 50 -10.07 12.36 7.91
C LEU A 50 -8.89 12.19 6.95
N ARG A 51 -7.65 12.36 7.43
CA ARG A 51 -6.44 12.24 6.63
C ARG A 51 -6.31 10.85 6.03
N ASN A 52 -6.43 9.80 6.85
CA ASN A 52 -6.34 8.41 6.43
C ASN A 52 -7.45 8.01 5.45
N ALA A 53 -8.60 8.69 5.48
CA ALA A 53 -9.67 8.47 4.50
C ALA A 53 -9.36 9.12 3.14
N ALA A 54 -8.64 10.24 3.12
CA ALA A 54 -8.23 10.93 1.90
C ALA A 54 -7.01 10.28 1.24
N GLU A 55 -6.07 9.78 2.04
CA GLU A 55 -4.87 9.10 1.58
C GLU A 55 -5.18 7.62 1.32
N TYR A 56 -5.27 7.20 0.05
CA TYR A 56 -5.47 5.81 -0.35
C TYR A 56 -4.20 4.95 -0.15
N ALA A 57 -3.53 5.05 1.00
CA ALA A 57 -2.37 4.25 1.39
C ALA A 57 -2.80 2.93 2.04
N GLN A 58 -1.86 1.98 2.14
CA GLN A 58 -2.09 0.74 2.88
C GLN A 58 -2.14 1.03 4.38
N GLU A 59 -2.91 0.26 5.14
CA GLU A 59 -3.08 0.46 6.59
C GLU A 59 -1.73 0.52 7.34
N HIS A 60 -0.77 -0.33 6.98
CA HIS A 60 0.56 -0.33 7.58
C HIS A 60 1.40 0.91 7.21
N LEU A 61 1.18 1.51 6.03
CA LEU A 61 1.90 2.71 5.60
C LEU A 61 1.37 3.98 6.29
N LEU A 62 0.21 3.94 6.97
CA LEU A 62 -0.37 5.12 7.62
C LEU A 62 0.54 5.66 8.73
N ILE A 63 1.13 4.76 9.52
CA ILE A 63 2.06 5.14 10.60
C ILE A 63 3.34 5.72 10.00
N GLN A 64 3.95 5.02 9.05
CA GLN A 64 5.13 5.50 8.32
C GLN A 64 4.90 6.89 7.73
N ASN A 65 3.75 7.11 7.08
CA ASN A 65 3.41 8.39 6.45
C ASN A 65 3.16 9.48 7.50
N ALA A 66 2.52 9.17 8.63
CA ALA A 66 2.35 10.13 9.73
C ALA A 66 3.71 10.55 10.32
N ILE A 67 4.61 9.60 10.56
CA ILE A 67 5.98 9.87 11.03
C ILE A 67 6.74 10.71 10.01
N ARG A 68 6.63 10.38 8.71
CA ARG A 68 7.28 11.13 7.63
C ARG A 68 6.79 12.58 7.57
N ARG A 69 5.47 12.82 7.64
CA ARG A 69 4.88 14.17 7.69
C ARG A 69 5.38 14.95 8.90
N PHE A 70 5.46 14.29 10.06
CA PHE A 70 6.04 14.89 11.25
C PHE A 70 7.48 15.34 11.00
N PHE A 71 8.33 14.50 10.39
CA PHE A 71 9.71 14.88 10.12
C PHE A 71 9.84 15.98 9.06
N VAL A 72 9.05 15.95 7.99
CA VAL A 72 8.99 17.03 6.99
C VAL A 72 8.67 18.37 7.64
N ARG A 73 7.79 18.38 8.64
CA ARG A 73 7.41 19.60 9.38
C ARG A 73 8.46 20.06 10.37
N ASN A 74 9.14 19.14 11.05
CA ASN A 74 9.96 19.46 12.23
C ASN A 74 11.47 19.45 11.97
N LEU A 75 11.95 18.80 10.91
CA LEU A 75 13.36 18.84 10.52
C LEU A 75 13.60 19.98 9.54
N SER A 76 14.57 20.84 9.84
CA SER A 76 15.03 21.89 8.93
C SER A 76 16.38 21.53 8.34
N PHE A 77 16.42 21.30 7.04
CA PHE A 77 17.66 20.99 6.31
C PHE A 77 18.49 22.23 5.93
N GLN A 78 18.17 23.38 6.51
CA GLN A 78 18.88 24.66 6.28
C GLN A 78 20.06 24.84 7.24
N ASN A 79 20.02 24.26 8.45
CA ASN A 79 21.01 24.47 9.50
C ASN A 79 21.59 23.16 10.02
N HIS A 80 22.90 23.09 10.31
CA HIS A 80 23.55 21.86 10.76
C HIS A 80 23.21 21.43 12.20
N ASN A 81 22.43 22.21 12.94
CA ASN A 81 22.06 21.89 14.33
C ASN A 81 20.58 21.54 14.42
N GLN A 82 20.26 20.38 15.01
CA GLN A 82 18.89 19.93 15.26
C GLN A 82 18.74 19.38 16.69
N PRO A 83 17.73 19.83 17.45
CA PRO A 83 17.45 19.32 18.79
C PRO A 83 16.80 17.93 18.71
N SER A 84 17.59 16.92 18.32
CA SER A 84 17.13 15.57 17.97
C SER A 84 16.34 14.89 19.09
N GLN A 85 16.71 15.15 20.36
CA GLN A 85 15.99 14.63 21.52
C GLN A 85 14.60 15.25 21.67
N THR A 86 14.48 16.57 21.55
CA THR A 86 13.19 17.27 21.60
C THR A 86 12.27 16.82 20.46
N ILE A 87 12.83 16.58 19.28
CA ILE A 87 12.07 16.08 18.12
C ILE A 87 11.57 14.65 18.38
N ALA A 88 12.37 13.80 19.03
CA ALA A 88 11.96 12.45 19.42
C ALA A 88 10.77 12.47 20.40
N GLU A 89 10.82 13.35 21.41
CA GLU A 89 9.76 13.52 22.39
C GLU A 89 8.46 14.00 21.74
N GLU A 90 8.55 15.02 20.88
CA GLU A 90 7.42 15.55 20.13
C GLU A 90 6.78 14.51 19.20
N LEU A 91 7.59 13.65 18.56
CA LEU A 91 7.07 12.57 17.72
C LEU A 91 6.20 11.60 18.53
N VAL A 92 6.69 11.16 19.70
CA VAL A 92 5.94 10.23 20.56
C VAL A 92 4.66 10.85 21.07
N ILE A 93 4.71 12.13 21.45
CA ILE A 93 3.52 12.88 21.88
C ILE A 93 2.48 12.90 20.76
N GLU A 94 2.90 13.26 19.54
CA GLU A 94 1.99 13.41 18.42
C GLU A 94 1.36 12.07 18.01
N LEU A 95 2.15 11.00 17.91
CA LEU A 95 1.62 9.66 17.62
C LEU A 95 0.66 9.15 18.70
N THR A 96 0.87 9.53 19.97
CA THR A 96 -0.03 9.20 21.08
C THR A 96 -1.35 9.99 21.01
N GLN A 97 -1.29 11.27 20.61
CA GLN A 97 -2.47 12.13 20.42
C GLN A 97 -3.29 11.72 19.19
N SER A 98 -2.60 11.34 18.11
CA SER A 98 -3.19 10.82 16.88
C SER A 98 -3.77 9.40 17.03
N GLY A 99 -3.47 8.71 18.13
CA GLY A 99 -4.00 7.37 18.43
C GLY A 99 -3.24 6.21 17.80
N TYR A 100 -2.08 6.45 17.20
CA TYR A 100 -1.20 5.39 16.67
C TYR A 100 -0.47 4.64 17.79
N ILE A 101 -0.19 5.32 18.90
CA ILE A 101 0.47 4.75 20.08
C ILE A 101 -0.44 4.90 21.31
N GLN A 102 -0.48 3.86 22.14
CA GLN A 102 -1.20 3.92 23.42
C GLN A 102 -0.43 4.76 24.43
N ASN A 103 -1.13 5.53 25.25
CA ASN A 103 -0.47 6.35 26.27
C ASN A 103 0.11 5.43 27.36
N ASN A 104 1.21 5.84 28.01
CA ASN A 104 1.91 5.05 29.05
C ASN A 104 2.48 3.70 28.59
N THR A 105 2.75 3.50 27.29
CA THR A 105 3.38 2.25 26.80
C THR A 105 4.84 2.40 26.37
N ILE A 106 5.27 3.61 25.99
CA ILE A 106 6.63 3.86 25.50
C ILE A 106 7.55 4.24 26.66
N LEU A 107 8.69 3.57 26.78
CA LEU A 107 9.72 3.87 27.77
C LEU A 107 10.53 5.11 27.40
N VAL A 108 11.00 5.87 28.40
CA VAL A 108 11.95 7.00 28.20
C VAL A 108 13.23 6.55 27.47
N SER A 109 13.69 5.33 27.74
CA SER A 109 14.86 4.75 27.07
C SER A 109 14.65 4.55 25.56
N VAL A 110 13.41 4.29 25.12
CA VAL A 110 13.06 4.18 23.70
C VAL A 110 13.13 5.55 23.02
N VAL A 111 12.68 6.60 23.70
CA VAL A 111 12.79 7.98 23.18
C VAL A 111 14.24 8.44 23.05
N ASN A 112 15.09 8.09 24.02
CA ASN A 112 16.53 8.37 23.91
C ASN A 112 17.18 7.62 22.73
N LYS A 113 16.76 6.37 22.45
CA LYS A 113 17.22 5.63 21.26
C LYS A 113 16.73 6.27 19.96
N LEU A 114 15.50 6.78 19.97
CA LEU A 114 14.92 7.50 18.85
C LEU A 114 15.69 8.81 18.58
N GLY A 115 15.98 9.61 19.63
CA GLY A 115 16.78 10.84 19.51
C GLY A 115 18.16 10.59 18.90
N LYS A 116 18.85 9.53 19.31
CA LYS A 116 20.12 9.10 18.70
C LYS A 116 19.96 8.70 17.23
N SER A 117 18.86 8.05 16.89
CA SER A 117 18.56 7.67 15.50
C SER A 117 18.32 8.91 14.64
N ILE A 118 17.51 9.86 15.11
CA ILE A 118 17.27 11.15 14.43
C ILE A 118 18.59 11.87 14.17
N GLN A 119 19.44 12.01 15.19
CA GLN A 119 20.74 12.65 15.05
C GLN A 119 21.60 11.96 13.97
N LYS A 120 21.71 10.63 14.03
CA LYS A 120 22.51 9.85 13.08
C LYS A 120 22.05 10.04 11.62
N TYR A 121 20.76 9.91 11.36
CA TYR A 121 20.21 10.08 10.00
C TYR A 121 20.32 11.53 9.50
N TYR A 122 20.21 12.50 10.42
CA TYR A 122 20.41 13.91 10.11
C TYR A 122 21.87 14.23 9.76
N GLU A 123 22.83 13.65 10.47
CA GLU A 123 24.26 13.75 10.13
C GLU A 123 24.55 13.11 8.76
N ASN A 124 23.92 11.98 8.45
CA ASN A 124 24.06 11.34 7.14
C ASN A 124 23.54 12.21 5.99
N TYR A 125 22.45 12.96 6.18
CA TYR A 125 21.99 13.94 5.19
C TYR A 125 23.12 14.91 4.82
N TRP A 126 23.77 15.51 5.80
CA TRP A 126 24.85 16.47 5.55
C TRP A 126 26.07 15.81 4.91
N ARG A 127 26.41 14.59 5.33
CA ARG A 127 27.50 13.81 4.72
C ARG A 127 27.23 13.50 3.24
N MET A 128 25.99 13.14 2.88
CA MET A 128 25.58 12.92 1.50
C MET A 128 25.64 14.22 0.69
N LYS A 129 25.16 15.31 1.26
CA LYS A 129 25.21 16.63 0.61
C LYS A 129 26.65 17.07 0.34
N LEU A 130 27.54 16.89 1.31
CA LEU A 130 28.97 17.19 1.19
C LEU A 130 29.68 16.28 0.18
N SER A 131 29.21 15.04 -0.01
CA SER A 131 29.75 14.14 -1.04
C SER A 131 29.23 14.44 -2.45
N GLY A 132 28.35 15.44 -2.62
CA GLY A 132 27.82 15.86 -3.91
C GLY A 132 26.55 15.13 -4.36
N ALA A 133 25.85 14.45 -3.44
CA ALA A 133 24.53 13.90 -3.74
C ALA A 133 23.50 15.01 -3.99
N ASP A 134 22.51 14.74 -4.84
CA ASP A 134 21.39 15.67 -5.07
C ASP A 134 20.63 15.95 -3.76
N ASP A 135 20.40 17.24 -3.47
CA ASP A 135 19.76 17.69 -2.23
C ASP A 135 18.41 17.02 -2.00
N ARG A 136 17.60 16.84 -3.05
CA ARG A 136 16.26 16.24 -2.94
C ARG A 136 16.35 14.75 -2.65
N ILE A 137 17.33 14.06 -3.23
CA ILE A 137 17.57 12.63 -2.96
C ILE A 137 18.03 12.46 -1.51
N ALA A 138 19.00 13.26 -1.05
CA ALA A 138 19.49 13.21 0.33
C ALA A 138 18.37 13.48 1.34
N GLU A 139 17.58 14.53 1.12
CA GLU A 139 16.45 14.87 1.97
C GLU A 139 15.41 13.74 1.99
N SER A 140 14.99 13.25 0.82
CA SER A 140 13.99 12.18 0.72
C SER A 140 14.46 10.93 1.44
N TRP A 141 15.68 10.47 1.19
CA TRP A 141 16.20 9.25 1.80
C TRP A 141 16.32 9.36 3.31
N THR A 142 16.80 10.50 3.81
CA THR A 142 16.87 10.74 5.25
C THR A 142 15.49 10.70 5.89
N LEU A 143 14.50 11.39 5.32
CA LEU A 143 13.12 11.38 5.83
C LEU A 143 12.50 9.98 5.77
N ASP A 144 12.65 9.28 4.65
CA ASP A 144 12.07 7.97 4.40
C ASP A 144 12.63 6.91 5.35
N LEU A 145 13.97 6.80 5.44
CA LEU A 145 14.64 5.80 6.28
C LEU A 145 14.51 6.13 7.76
N LEU A 146 14.56 7.41 8.14
CA LEU A 146 14.33 7.81 9.52
C LEU A 146 12.90 7.50 9.97
N SER A 147 11.92 7.63 9.08
CA SER A 147 10.52 7.29 9.39
C SER A 147 10.37 5.81 9.72
N LEU A 148 10.92 4.94 8.88
CA LEU A 148 10.92 3.49 9.10
C LEU A 148 11.74 3.09 10.32
N LYS A 149 12.89 3.75 10.54
CA LYS A 149 13.68 3.51 11.75
C LYS A 149 12.90 3.87 13.01
N SER A 150 12.17 4.98 12.98
CA SER A 150 11.36 5.44 14.09
C SER A 150 10.21 4.50 14.36
N GLU A 151 9.53 4.02 13.31
CA GLU A 151 8.50 2.98 13.41
C GLU A 151 9.05 1.70 14.04
N ASP A 152 10.18 1.17 13.54
CA ASP A 152 10.81 -0.07 14.06
C ASP A 152 11.25 0.07 15.54
N VAL A 153 11.63 1.28 15.97
CA VAL A 153 11.99 1.57 17.37
C VAL A 153 10.76 1.66 18.27
N LEU A 154 9.65 2.23 17.77
CA LEU A 154 8.43 2.47 18.54
C LEU A 154 7.49 1.26 18.55
N LEU A 155 7.41 0.52 17.45
CA LEU A 155 6.46 -0.56 17.16
C LEU A 155 7.20 -1.73 16.47
N PRO A 156 8.04 -2.48 17.19
CA PRO A 156 8.85 -3.55 16.60
C PRO A 156 7.96 -4.69 16.05
N GLY A 157 8.11 -5.00 14.76
CA GLY A 157 7.27 -5.96 14.02
C GLY A 157 7.90 -7.32 13.77
N ALA A 158 8.50 -7.98 14.76
CA ALA A 158 9.30 -9.21 14.59
C ALA A 158 8.62 -10.31 13.73
N ILE A 159 7.31 -10.54 13.94
CA ILE A 159 6.50 -11.53 13.20
C ILE A 159 6.48 -11.25 11.68
N GLN A 160 6.53 -9.98 11.26
CA GLN A 160 6.53 -9.63 9.84
C GLN A 160 7.85 -10.00 9.16
N THR A 161 8.98 -9.88 9.85
CA THR A 161 10.31 -10.25 9.34
C THR A 161 10.44 -11.76 9.16
N ASP A 162 9.95 -12.56 10.12
CA ASP A 162 10.01 -14.02 10.03
C ASP A 162 9.15 -14.54 8.86
N TYR A 163 7.95 -13.96 8.69
CA TYR A 163 7.10 -14.30 7.57
C TYR A 163 7.68 -13.88 6.21
N LEU A 164 8.35 -12.73 6.15
CA LEU A 164 9.04 -12.24 4.95
C LEU A 164 10.13 -13.24 4.52
N GLN A 165 10.95 -13.70 5.44
CA GLN A 165 11.98 -14.70 5.17
C GLN A 165 11.37 -16.02 4.68
N PHE A 166 10.32 -16.50 5.33
CA PHE A 166 9.60 -17.70 4.88
C PHE A 166 9.12 -17.57 3.42
N ALA A 167 8.47 -16.46 3.09
CA ALA A 167 7.95 -16.19 1.76
C ALA A 167 9.07 -16.07 0.72
N TYR A 168 10.17 -15.41 1.07
CA TYR A 168 11.37 -15.30 0.24
C TYR A 168 11.95 -16.68 -0.10
N HIS A 169 12.22 -17.53 0.89
CA HIS A 169 12.77 -18.87 0.66
C HIS A 169 11.83 -19.74 -0.16
N HIS A 170 10.52 -19.63 0.09
CA HIS A 170 9.51 -20.32 -0.70
C HIS A 170 9.60 -19.95 -2.19
N TYR A 171 9.62 -18.65 -2.53
CA TYR A 171 9.73 -18.23 -3.93
C TYR A 171 11.09 -18.55 -4.55
N CYS A 172 12.19 -18.49 -3.80
CA CYS A 172 13.49 -18.96 -4.29
C CYS A 172 13.49 -20.46 -4.60
N GLY A 173 12.74 -21.27 -3.84
CA GLY A 173 12.62 -22.71 -4.05
C GLY A 173 11.76 -23.10 -5.24
N ILE A 174 10.70 -22.35 -5.56
CA ILE A 174 9.74 -22.72 -6.62
C ILE A 174 9.96 -22.01 -7.95
N LEU A 175 10.68 -20.88 -7.98
CA LEU A 175 10.89 -20.11 -9.20
C LEU A 175 12.13 -20.62 -9.94
N ASP A 176 11.95 -21.09 -11.17
CA ASP A 176 13.07 -21.44 -12.04
C ASP A 176 13.77 -20.16 -12.55
N LYS A 177 15.02 -19.97 -12.11
CA LYS A 177 15.88 -18.86 -12.53
C LYS A 177 15.94 -18.72 -14.05
N LYS A 178 16.05 -19.84 -14.79
CA LYS A 178 16.19 -19.83 -16.25
C LYS A 178 14.92 -19.40 -16.98
N ALA A 179 13.76 -19.56 -16.34
CA ALA A 179 12.49 -19.15 -16.91
C ALA A 179 12.24 -17.63 -16.78
N PHE A 180 12.87 -16.97 -15.82
CA PHE A 180 12.65 -15.56 -15.51
C PHE A 180 13.81 -14.66 -15.97
N ALA A 181 15.05 -15.09 -15.78
CA ALA A 181 16.24 -14.35 -16.15
C ALA A 181 16.65 -14.66 -17.60
N LEU A 182 16.79 -13.61 -18.41
CA LEU A 182 17.09 -13.66 -19.84
C LEU A 182 18.58 -13.49 -20.14
N ASN A 183 19.35 -12.94 -19.20
CA ASN A 183 20.78 -12.66 -19.36
C ASN A 183 21.54 -12.92 -18.05
N LYS A 184 22.88 -12.91 -18.12
CA LYS A 184 23.74 -13.20 -16.95
C LYS A 184 23.52 -12.23 -15.79
N ALA A 185 23.37 -10.93 -16.06
CA ALA A 185 23.15 -9.92 -15.01
C ALA A 185 21.84 -10.18 -14.25
N GLU A 186 20.76 -10.55 -14.96
CA GLU A 186 19.48 -10.93 -14.35
C GLU A 186 19.59 -12.22 -13.52
N VAL A 187 20.49 -13.14 -13.88
CA VAL A 187 20.75 -14.35 -13.07
C VAL A 187 21.45 -13.98 -11.76
N ASP A 188 22.41 -13.06 -11.81
CA ASP A 188 23.17 -12.61 -10.63
C ASP A 188 22.29 -11.79 -9.67
N GLU A 189 21.30 -11.03 -10.20
CA GLU A 189 20.35 -10.23 -9.42
C GLU A 189 19.07 -10.98 -9.02
N PHE A 190 18.94 -12.26 -9.35
CA PHE A 190 17.68 -12.99 -9.24
C PHE A 190 17.15 -13.04 -7.80
N GLU A 191 17.97 -13.49 -6.85
CA GLU A 191 17.60 -13.58 -5.44
C GLU A 191 17.18 -12.24 -4.85
N VAL A 192 17.95 -11.18 -5.14
CA VAL A 192 17.62 -9.83 -4.67
C VAL A 192 16.29 -9.37 -5.28
N SER A 193 16.07 -9.65 -6.57
CA SER A 193 14.81 -9.35 -7.25
C SER A 193 13.62 -10.12 -6.65
N VAL A 194 13.81 -11.38 -6.23
CA VAL A 194 12.78 -12.15 -5.51
C VAL A 194 12.48 -11.50 -4.16
N TYR A 195 13.50 -11.12 -3.39
CA TYR A 195 13.34 -10.44 -2.11
C TYR A 195 12.51 -9.17 -2.24
N VAL A 196 12.89 -8.29 -3.19
CA VAL A 196 12.18 -7.05 -3.47
C VAL A 196 10.77 -7.33 -4.01
N ALA A 197 10.58 -8.38 -4.80
CA ALA A 197 9.27 -8.75 -5.32
C ALA A 197 8.32 -9.24 -4.22
N VAL A 198 8.81 -9.99 -3.23
CA VAL A 198 8.02 -10.40 -2.06
C VAL A 198 7.55 -9.18 -1.27
N HIS A 199 8.45 -8.23 -1.01
CA HIS A 199 8.10 -6.95 -0.41
C HIS A 199 6.99 -6.24 -1.19
N ARG A 200 7.18 -6.04 -2.49
CA ARG A 200 6.22 -5.30 -3.35
C ARG A 200 4.86 -6.02 -3.49
N ALA A 201 4.84 -7.35 -3.56
CA ALA A 201 3.63 -8.09 -3.94
C ALA A 201 2.85 -8.67 -2.76
N LEU A 202 3.52 -9.07 -1.67
CA LEU A 202 2.89 -9.63 -0.47
C LEU A 202 2.79 -8.63 0.69
N PHE A 203 3.82 -7.81 0.88
CA PHE A 203 3.82 -6.78 1.91
C PHE A 203 3.33 -5.44 1.41
N LYS A 204 3.37 -5.24 0.09
CA LYS A 204 3.02 -3.98 -0.58
C LYS A 204 3.86 -2.81 -0.07
N SER A 205 5.09 -3.14 0.34
CA SER A 205 6.12 -2.21 0.76
C SER A 205 6.48 -1.26 -0.37
N ASP A 206 6.72 -0.01 -0.02
CA ASP A 206 7.30 0.99 -0.91
C ASP A 206 8.82 0.80 -1.04
N ILE A 207 9.46 1.65 -1.84
CA ILE A 207 10.92 1.62 -2.01
C ILE A 207 11.65 1.92 -0.69
N ALA A 208 11.10 2.78 0.15
CA ALA A 208 11.70 3.16 1.42
C ALA A 208 11.82 1.94 2.35
N ALA A 209 10.73 1.18 2.49
CA ALA A 209 10.69 -0.03 3.31
C ALA A 209 11.68 -1.08 2.80
N VAL A 210 11.79 -1.25 1.48
CA VAL A 210 12.78 -2.16 0.88
C VAL A 210 14.21 -1.69 1.18
N ARG A 211 14.52 -0.40 1.02
CA ARG A 211 15.85 0.15 1.34
C ARG A 211 16.21 -0.08 2.80
N TYR A 212 15.31 0.24 3.72
CA TYR A 212 15.52 0.09 5.15
C TYR A 212 15.78 -1.37 5.53
N ASP A 213 14.93 -2.28 5.04
CA ASP A 213 15.01 -3.69 5.40
C ASP A 213 16.24 -4.37 4.78
N MET A 214 16.58 -4.05 3.52
CA MET A 214 17.82 -4.53 2.90
C MET A 214 19.06 -3.97 3.60
N GLN A 215 19.06 -2.70 4.04
CA GLN A 215 20.17 -2.15 4.81
C GLN A 215 20.41 -2.94 6.12
N LYS A 216 19.32 -3.32 6.81
CA LYS A 216 19.36 -4.16 8.00
C LYS A 216 19.85 -5.58 7.69
N LEU A 217 19.36 -6.18 6.60
CA LEU A 217 19.73 -7.53 6.16
C LEU A 217 21.22 -7.64 5.83
N TYR A 218 21.75 -6.72 5.03
CA TYR A 218 23.16 -6.70 4.62
C TYR A 218 24.07 -6.05 5.67
N LYS A 219 23.52 -5.52 6.76
CA LYS A 219 24.24 -4.74 7.78
C LYS A 219 25.07 -3.62 7.13
N ALA A 220 24.52 -2.98 6.10
CA ALA A 220 25.22 -1.98 5.32
C ALA A 220 25.58 -0.79 6.23
N SER A 221 26.89 -0.50 6.29
CA SER A 221 27.43 0.57 7.13
C SER A 221 27.23 1.92 6.45
N ASP A 222 26.96 2.94 7.24
CA ASP A 222 26.95 4.32 6.82
C ASP A 222 28.28 5.04 7.12
N SER A 223 29.32 4.31 7.52
CA SER A 223 30.66 4.86 7.76
C SER A 223 31.31 5.44 6.51
N ASN A 224 31.16 4.78 5.36
CA ASN A 224 31.52 5.33 4.06
C ASN A 224 30.26 5.82 3.35
N ILE A 225 30.12 7.14 3.23
CA ILE A 225 28.89 7.73 2.70
C ILE A 225 28.69 7.44 1.21
N ASN A 226 29.77 7.26 0.45
CA ASN A 226 29.67 6.94 -0.98
C ASN A 226 29.16 5.51 -1.17
N GLU A 227 29.69 4.54 -0.42
CA GLU A 227 29.17 3.16 -0.42
C GLU A 227 27.71 3.09 0.05
N TYR A 228 27.35 3.90 1.05
CA TYR A 228 25.97 4.02 1.51
C TYR A 228 25.04 4.54 0.40
N ILE A 229 25.50 5.56 -0.36
CA ILE A 229 24.76 6.09 -1.51
C ILE A 229 24.61 5.03 -2.58
N ASP A 230 25.72 4.40 -3.00
CA ASP A 230 25.75 3.39 -4.05
C ASP A 230 24.86 2.20 -3.70
N PHE A 231 24.86 1.76 -2.44
CA PHE A 231 23.99 0.71 -1.93
C PHE A 231 22.51 1.04 -2.17
N HIS A 232 22.05 2.22 -1.75
CA HIS A 232 20.65 2.61 -1.93
C HIS A 232 20.28 2.86 -3.39
N GLN A 233 21.19 3.40 -4.22
CA GLN A 233 20.96 3.52 -5.66
C GLN A 233 20.84 2.16 -6.35
N ASN A 234 21.61 1.16 -5.92
CA ASN A 234 21.51 -0.19 -6.47
C ASN A 234 20.18 -0.85 -6.11
N ILE A 235 19.66 -0.61 -4.90
CA ILE A 235 18.31 -1.04 -4.52
C ILE A 235 17.25 -0.40 -5.43
N ASP A 236 17.40 0.89 -5.78
CA ASP A 236 16.47 1.56 -6.69
C ASP A 236 16.45 0.92 -8.08
N LYS A 237 17.64 0.59 -8.60
CA LYS A 237 17.79 -0.11 -9.88
C LYS A 237 17.10 -1.47 -9.85
N VAL A 238 17.36 -2.28 -8.82
CA VAL A 238 16.73 -3.60 -8.67
C VAL A 238 15.23 -3.49 -8.47
N PHE A 239 14.75 -2.52 -7.68
CA PHE A 239 13.33 -2.31 -7.45
C PHE A 239 12.58 -1.96 -8.73
N ALA A 240 13.18 -1.15 -9.60
CA ALA A 240 12.61 -0.74 -10.87
C ALA A 240 12.84 -1.76 -12.01
N SER A 241 13.67 -2.78 -11.81
CA SER A 241 14.11 -3.69 -12.87
C SER A 241 12.96 -4.48 -13.50
N GLU A 242 13.12 -4.83 -14.79
CA GLU A 242 12.14 -5.65 -15.51
C GLU A 242 12.01 -7.05 -14.89
N LEU A 243 13.12 -7.64 -14.42
CA LEU A 243 13.11 -8.91 -13.72
C LEU A 243 12.22 -8.85 -12.47
N THR A 244 12.45 -7.87 -11.59
CA THR A 244 11.61 -7.66 -10.39
C THR A 244 10.16 -7.45 -10.79
N ASN A 245 9.87 -6.67 -11.83
CA ASN A 245 8.51 -6.47 -12.32
C ASN A 245 7.84 -7.77 -12.80
N LYS A 246 8.57 -8.66 -13.48
CA LYS A 246 8.08 -9.98 -13.90
C LYS A 246 7.76 -10.86 -12.68
N ILE A 247 8.66 -10.92 -11.70
CA ILE A 247 8.45 -11.71 -10.47
C ILE A 247 7.28 -11.14 -9.65
N VAL A 248 7.18 -9.80 -9.52
CA VAL A 248 6.05 -9.14 -8.84
C VAL A 248 4.71 -9.48 -9.50
N ARG A 249 4.64 -9.52 -10.84
CA ARG A 249 3.42 -9.93 -11.55
C ARG A 249 3.06 -11.38 -11.25
N TYR A 250 4.05 -12.26 -11.20
CA TYR A 250 3.87 -13.67 -10.83
C TYR A 250 3.32 -13.81 -9.40
N ILE A 251 3.98 -13.19 -8.40
CA ILE A 251 3.56 -13.23 -7.00
C ILE A 251 2.19 -12.55 -6.81
N ASN A 252 1.87 -11.50 -7.56
CA ASN A 252 0.52 -10.92 -7.51
C ASN A 252 -0.54 -11.91 -7.99
N LYS A 253 -0.27 -12.63 -9.07
CA LYS A 253 -1.18 -13.61 -9.66
C LYS A 253 -1.35 -14.88 -8.83
N TYR A 254 -0.28 -15.40 -8.23
CA TYR A 254 -0.31 -16.72 -7.56
C TYR A 254 -0.09 -16.65 -6.04
N GLY A 255 0.13 -15.47 -5.48
CA GLY A 255 0.45 -15.29 -4.06
C GLY A 255 -0.74 -15.32 -3.10
N ALA A 256 -1.96 -15.62 -3.57
CA ALA A 256 -3.15 -15.70 -2.72
C ALA A 256 -2.94 -16.61 -1.47
N PRO A 257 -2.33 -17.80 -1.59
CA PRO A 257 -2.13 -18.67 -0.43
C PRO A 257 -1.22 -18.04 0.63
N LEU A 258 -0.14 -17.37 0.21
CA LEU A 258 0.74 -16.65 1.12
C LEU A 258 0.05 -15.42 1.73
N ARG A 259 -0.80 -14.70 0.99
CA ARG A 259 -1.56 -13.59 1.59
C ARG A 259 -2.49 -14.09 2.69
N ILE A 260 -3.15 -15.21 2.48
CA ILE A 260 -4.07 -15.80 3.46
C ILE A 260 -3.29 -16.32 4.68
N LEU A 261 -2.14 -16.96 4.49
CA LEU A 261 -1.27 -17.39 5.59
C LEU A 261 -0.78 -16.19 6.40
N LYS A 262 -0.37 -15.10 5.73
CA LYS A 262 0.02 -13.85 6.40
C LYS A 262 -1.12 -13.31 7.27
N SER A 263 -2.34 -13.26 6.72
CA SER A 263 -3.51 -12.83 7.49
C SER A 263 -3.83 -13.78 8.64
N MET A 264 -3.61 -15.08 8.48
CA MET A 264 -3.79 -16.08 9.55
C MET A 264 -2.83 -15.84 10.71
N ILE A 265 -1.55 -15.57 10.42
CA ILE A 265 -0.51 -15.25 11.40
C ILE A 265 -0.83 -13.93 12.12
N ALA A 266 -1.36 -12.94 11.39
CA ALA A 266 -1.74 -11.66 12.00
C ALA A 266 -3.02 -11.75 12.85
N ASP A 267 -3.92 -12.70 12.56
CA ASP A 267 -5.20 -12.85 13.23
C ASP A 267 -5.16 -13.82 14.43
N SER A 268 -4.09 -14.61 14.60
CA SER A 268 -4.00 -15.68 15.61
C SER A 268 -2.56 -15.95 16.07
N ASP A 269 -2.36 -16.04 17.39
CA ASP A 269 -1.05 -16.35 17.98
C ASP A 269 -0.73 -17.86 18.02
N ASN A 270 -1.73 -18.73 17.76
CA ASN A 270 -1.59 -20.18 17.86
C ASN A 270 -1.23 -20.85 16.52
N VAL A 271 -0.80 -20.08 15.51
CA VAL A 271 -0.52 -20.64 14.17
C VAL A 271 0.61 -21.67 14.22
N ALA A 272 1.63 -21.48 15.04
CA ALA A 272 2.71 -22.46 15.22
C ALA A 272 2.19 -23.84 15.69
N GLU A 273 1.28 -23.85 16.67
CA GLU A 273 0.65 -25.08 17.18
C GLU A 273 -0.23 -25.73 16.11
N LEU A 274 -1.00 -24.92 15.38
CA LEU A 274 -1.85 -25.41 14.29
C LEU A 274 -1.02 -26.04 13.16
N MET A 275 0.13 -25.45 12.81
CA MET A 275 1.02 -25.97 11.76
C MET A 275 1.62 -27.35 12.10
N ALA A 276 1.72 -27.71 13.38
CA ALA A 276 2.24 -29.01 13.80
C ALA A 276 1.30 -30.18 13.43
N ASP A 277 0.00 -29.93 13.31
CA ASP A 277 -1.01 -30.90 12.89
C ASP A 277 -1.65 -30.45 11.57
N SER A 278 -1.30 -31.12 10.47
CA SER A 278 -1.79 -30.82 9.12
C SER A 278 -3.31 -30.78 9.03
N ALA A 279 -4.04 -31.64 9.76
CA ALA A 279 -5.51 -31.65 9.73
C ALA A 279 -6.11 -30.46 10.49
N GLN A 280 -5.50 -30.04 11.60
CA GLN A 280 -5.91 -28.83 12.32
C GLN A 280 -5.59 -27.56 11.53
N PHE A 281 -4.38 -27.47 10.97
CA PHE A 281 -3.99 -26.38 10.06
C PHE A 281 -4.99 -26.25 8.92
N ASP A 282 -5.30 -27.34 8.24
CA ASP A 282 -6.21 -27.35 7.09
C ASP A 282 -7.61 -26.78 7.40
N ARG A 283 -8.18 -27.16 8.55
CA ARG A 283 -9.47 -26.62 9.02
C ARG A 283 -9.38 -25.12 9.33
N ALA A 284 -8.34 -24.72 10.06
CA ALA A 284 -8.13 -23.33 10.43
C ALA A 284 -7.88 -22.45 9.21
N TYR A 285 -7.05 -22.91 8.29
CA TYR A 285 -6.73 -22.23 7.03
C TYR A 285 -7.97 -22.11 6.13
N THR A 286 -8.79 -23.16 6.02
CA THR A 286 -10.07 -23.11 5.29
C THR A 286 -11.02 -22.05 5.86
N ASN A 287 -11.09 -21.93 7.18
CA ASN A 287 -11.87 -20.87 7.83
C ASN A 287 -11.27 -19.49 7.55
N GLN A 288 -9.94 -19.36 7.54
CA GLN A 288 -9.28 -18.11 7.18
C GLN A 288 -9.57 -17.70 5.74
N ILE A 289 -9.58 -18.62 4.76
CA ILE A 289 -9.96 -18.31 3.36
C ILE A 289 -11.34 -17.63 3.32
N LYS A 290 -12.33 -18.20 4.00
CA LYS A 290 -13.69 -17.63 4.06
C LYS A 290 -13.71 -16.25 4.73
N LYS A 291 -12.91 -16.07 5.79
CA LYS A 291 -12.76 -14.78 6.48
C LYS A 291 -12.16 -13.72 5.56
N GLU A 292 -11.11 -14.06 4.80
CA GLU A 292 -10.47 -13.16 3.86
C GLU A 292 -11.38 -12.80 2.67
N TYR A 293 -12.17 -13.74 2.14
CA TYR A 293 -13.16 -13.42 1.10
C TYR A 293 -14.20 -12.41 1.60
N ARG A 294 -14.73 -12.60 2.81
CA ARG A 294 -15.69 -11.66 3.43
C ARG A 294 -15.06 -10.29 3.71
N LYS A 295 -13.81 -10.27 4.21
CA LYS A 295 -13.05 -9.03 4.42
C LYS A 295 -12.85 -8.29 3.09
N SER A 296 -12.40 -8.98 2.04
CA SER A 296 -12.21 -8.39 0.70
C SER A 296 -13.52 -7.88 0.10
N GLU A 297 -14.63 -8.59 0.29
CA GLU A 297 -15.94 -8.12 -0.13
C GLU A 297 -16.34 -6.83 0.60
N LYS A 298 -16.21 -6.81 1.93
CA LYS A 298 -16.53 -5.62 2.73
C LYS A 298 -15.66 -4.42 2.34
N LYS A 299 -14.35 -4.64 2.12
CA LYS A 299 -13.42 -3.61 1.65
C LYS A 299 -13.80 -3.11 0.24
N LEU A 300 -14.15 -4.01 -0.68
CA LEU A 300 -14.62 -3.66 -2.03
C LEU A 300 -15.90 -2.81 -1.95
N ASN A 301 -16.92 -3.24 -1.21
CA ASN A 301 -18.19 -2.52 -1.07
C ASN A 301 -18.02 -1.14 -0.46
N GLY A 302 -17.28 -1.06 0.65
CA GLY A 302 -16.96 0.22 1.29
C GLY A 302 -16.18 1.14 0.34
N GLY A 303 -15.21 0.61 -0.40
CA GLY A 303 -14.42 1.37 -1.37
C GLY A 303 -15.25 1.87 -2.55
N LEU A 304 -16.16 1.06 -3.07
CA LEU A 304 -17.09 1.46 -4.14
C LEU A 304 -18.04 2.55 -3.66
N LEU A 305 -18.65 2.40 -2.48
CA LEU A 305 -19.56 3.40 -1.93
C LEU A 305 -18.83 4.74 -1.71
N LYS A 306 -17.64 4.73 -1.11
CA LYS A 306 -16.81 5.94 -0.95
C LYS A 306 -16.46 6.58 -2.30
N SER A 307 -16.14 5.77 -3.31
CA SER A 307 -15.83 6.25 -4.65
C SER A 307 -17.05 6.87 -5.34
N ILE A 308 -18.24 6.28 -5.19
CA ILE A 308 -19.50 6.83 -5.71
C ILE A 308 -19.79 8.18 -5.06
N VAL A 309 -19.70 8.28 -3.73
CA VAL A 309 -19.91 9.53 -2.99
C VAL A 309 -18.91 10.59 -3.42
N PHE A 310 -17.63 10.23 -3.50
CA PHE A 310 -16.57 11.14 -3.93
C PHE A 310 -16.80 11.65 -5.37
N LEU A 311 -17.11 10.76 -6.31
CA LEU A 311 -17.38 11.14 -7.70
C LEU A 311 -18.64 11.99 -7.81
N LEU A 312 -19.69 11.71 -7.04
CA LEU A 312 -20.89 12.53 -7.02
C LEU A 312 -20.58 13.94 -6.53
N ILE A 313 -19.89 14.09 -5.41
CA ILE A 313 -19.54 15.41 -4.85
C ILE A 313 -18.68 16.19 -5.84
N THR A 314 -17.61 15.57 -6.34
CA THR A 314 -16.69 16.24 -7.27
C THR A 314 -17.35 16.57 -8.60
N LYS A 315 -18.20 15.69 -9.14
CA LYS A 315 -18.94 15.94 -10.37
C LYS A 315 -19.96 17.06 -10.22
N THR A 316 -20.68 17.10 -9.11
CA THR A 316 -21.62 18.18 -8.80
C THR A 316 -20.91 19.52 -8.70
N LEU A 317 -19.80 19.60 -7.97
CA LEU A 317 -19.00 20.82 -7.86
C LEU A 317 -18.50 21.30 -9.22
N VAL A 318 -17.94 20.40 -10.03
CA VAL A 318 -17.44 20.76 -11.36
C VAL A 318 -18.59 21.12 -12.32
N GLY A 319 -19.72 20.44 -12.22
CA GLY A 319 -20.94 20.76 -12.97
C GLY A 319 -21.43 22.17 -12.69
N PHE A 320 -21.52 22.56 -11.41
CA PHE A 320 -21.91 23.93 -11.03
C PHE A 320 -20.86 24.98 -11.37
N ALA A 321 -19.56 24.66 -11.26
CA ALA A 321 -18.48 25.62 -11.48
C ALA A 321 -18.17 25.86 -12.97
N ILE A 322 -18.37 24.84 -13.82
CA ILE A 322 -17.92 24.87 -15.21
C ILE A 322 -19.08 24.59 -16.17
N GLU A 323 -19.78 23.47 -16.03
CA GLU A 323 -20.78 23.03 -17.03
C GLU A 323 -21.99 23.96 -17.06
N VAL A 324 -22.57 24.32 -15.91
CA VAL A 324 -23.74 25.20 -15.82
C VAL A 324 -23.45 26.62 -16.34
N PRO A 325 -22.36 27.30 -15.93
CA PRO A 325 -22.01 28.60 -16.51
C PRO A 325 -21.75 28.52 -18.01
N TYR A 326 -21.10 27.46 -18.48
CA TYR A 326 -20.82 27.29 -19.91
C TYR A 326 -22.10 27.14 -20.73
N ASP A 327 -23.06 26.33 -20.27
CA ASP A 327 -24.37 26.16 -20.91
C ASP A 327 -25.13 27.49 -21.00
N LEU A 328 -25.16 28.25 -19.89
CA LEU A 328 -25.81 29.57 -19.85
C LEU A 328 -25.16 30.57 -20.81
N ILE A 329 -23.83 30.56 -20.93
CA ILE A 329 -23.10 31.47 -21.83
C ILE A 329 -23.30 31.09 -23.30
N THR A 330 -23.31 29.79 -23.63
CA THR A 330 -23.30 29.33 -25.02
C THR A 330 -24.68 29.09 -25.61
N THR A 331 -25.61 28.57 -24.81
CA THR A 331 -26.95 28.16 -25.25
C THR A 331 -28.08 28.96 -24.60
N GLY A 332 -27.79 29.74 -23.55
CA GLY A 332 -28.77 30.56 -22.83
C GLY A 332 -29.68 29.79 -21.88
N VAL A 333 -29.64 28.45 -21.89
CA VAL A 333 -30.42 27.57 -21.03
C VAL A 333 -29.54 26.43 -20.51
N VAL A 334 -29.89 25.86 -19.36
CA VAL A 334 -29.19 24.67 -18.86
C VAL A 334 -29.74 23.43 -19.57
N LEU A 335 -28.86 22.69 -20.25
CA LEU A 335 -29.25 21.47 -20.94
C LEU A 335 -29.41 20.33 -19.91
N MET A 336 -30.64 20.12 -19.46
CA MET A 336 -30.96 19.18 -18.38
C MET A 336 -30.60 17.73 -18.72
N VAL A 337 -30.82 17.30 -19.98
CA VAL A 337 -30.51 15.92 -20.40
C VAL A 337 -29.02 15.64 -20.32
N PRO A 338 -28.13 16.44 -20.97
CA PRO A 338 -26.70 16.33 -20.76
C PRO A 338 -26.28 16.35 -19.30
N LEU A 339 -26.76 17.31 -18.52
CA LEU A 339 -26.38 17.46 -17.11
C LEU A 339 -26.71 16.20 -16.28
N ILE A 340 -27.93 15.66 -16.42
CA ILE A 340 -28.38 14.47 -15.69
C ILE A 340 -27.59 13.24 -16.14
N VAL A 341 -27.45 13.02 -17.45
CA VAL A 341 -26.71 11.87 -17.99
C VAL A 341 -25.25 11.94 -17.55
N ASN A 342 -24.63 13.11 -17.58
CA ASN A 342 -23.25 13.32 -17.17
C ASN A 342 -23.04 13.08 -15.67
N MET A 343 -24.01 13.43 -14.84
CA MET A 343 -23.98 13.20 -13.40
C MET A 343 -24.17 11.72 -13.04
N LEU A 344 -25.13 11.04 -13.68
CA LEU A 344 -25.51 9.66 -13.31
C LEU A 344 -24.59 8.59 -13.92
N THR A 345 -24.03 8.81 -15.10
CA THR A 345 -23.30 7.77 -15.83
C THR A 345 -22.13 7.16 -15.04
N PRO A 346 -21.24 7.94 -14.39
CA PRO A 346 -20.15 7.37 -13.58
C PRO A 346 -20.65 6.51 -12.41
N ILE A 347 -21.80 6.87 -11.83
CA ILE A 347 -22.42 6.17 -10.69
C ILE A 347 -23.03 4.85 -11.16
N VAL A 348 -23.84 4.91 -12.22
CA VAL A 348 -24.45 3.74 -12.84
C VAL A 348 -23.35 2.77 -13.28
N TYR A 349 -22.27 3.28 -13.87
CA TYR A 349 -21.13 2.47 -14.25
C TYR A 349 -20.51 1.72 -13.06
N LEU A 350 -20.21 2.40 -11.94
CA LEU A 350 -19.65 1.75 -10.75
C LEU A 350 -20.61 0.73 -10.13
N ALA A 351 -21.91 1.00 -10.15
CA ALA A 351 -22.93 0.06 -9.70
C ALA A 351 -22.98 -1.18 -10.62
N LEU A 352 -22.93 -1.01 -11.94
CA LEU A 352 -22.87 -2.11 -12.91
C LEU A 352 -21.59 -2.93 -12.77
N LEU A 353 -20.46 -2.30 -12.48
CA LEU A 353 -19.22 -3.01 -12.19
C LEU A 353 -19.37 -3.92 -10.98
N ARG A 354 -20.00 -3.44 -9.90
CA ARG A 354 -20.23 -4.24 -8.68
C ARG A 354 -20.99 -5.52 -8.98
N LEU A 355 -22.04 -5.44 -9.80
CA LEU A 355 -22.84 -6.61 -10.18
C LEU A 355 -22.03 -7.69 -10.91
N GLY A 356 -21.01 -7.28 -11.68
CA GLY A 356 -20.16 -8.23 -12.39
C GLY A 356 -18.94 -8.73 -11.60
N PHE A 357 -18.71 -8.28 -10.37
CA PHE A 357 -17.64 -8.81 -9.53
C PHE A 357 -18.18 -9.94 -8.65
N GLN A 358 -17.91 -11.17 -9.07
CA GLN A 358 -18.15 -12.36 -8.26
C GLN A 358 -16.94 -12.61 -7.36
N LEU A 359 -17.20 -13.05 -6.12
CA LEU A 359 -16.15 -13.53 -5.23
C LEU A 359 -15.58 -14.86 -5.74
N PRO A 360 -14.34 -15.21 -5.37
CA PRO A 360 -13.75 -16.47 -5.78
C PRO A 360 -14.57 -17.64 -5.22
N GLY A 361 -14.89 -18.62 -6.07
CA GLY A 361 -15.71 -19.77 -5.69
C GLY A 361 -14.95 -20.88 -4.96
N ASP A 362 -15.65 -21.99 -4.67
CA ASP A 362 -15.09 -23.13 -3.93
C ASP A 362 -13.91 -23.81 -4.66
N ALA A 363 -13.92 -23.82 -5.99
CA ALA A 363 -12.79 -24.33 -6.78
C ALA A 363 -11.50 -23.57 -6.49
N ASN A 364 -11.60 -22.24 -6.30
CA ASN A 364 -10.48 -21.40 -5.94
C ASN A 364 -10.00 -21.69 -4.51
N ALA A 365 -10.93 -21.83 -3.56
CA ALA A 365 -10.61 -22.17 -2.18
C ALA A 365 -9.89 -23.52 -2.07
N ARG A 366 -10.33 -24.54 -2.84
CA ARG A 366 -9.65 -25.84 -2.92
C ARG A 366 -8.24 -25.72 -3.47
N ALA A 367 -8.04 -24.96 -4.55
CA ALA A 367 -6.70 -24.76 -5.13
C ALA A 367 -5.76 -24.05 -4.16
N ILE A 368 -6.24 -23.02 -3.45
CA ILE A 368 -5.44 -22.31 -2.42
C ILE A 368 -5.08 -23.23 -1.26
N ARG A 369 -6.03 -24.04 -0.79
CA ARG A 369 -5.81 -25.03 0.27
C ARG A 369 -4.73 -26.04 -0.12
N LEU A 370 -4.84 -26.64 -1.31
CA LEU A 370 -3.85 -27.60 -1.83
C LEU A 370 -2.47 -26.95 -1.92
N TYR A 371 -2.40 -25.71 -2.39
CA TYR A 371 -1.13 -24.98 -2.44
C TYR A 371 -0.52 -24.76 -1.06
N ALA A 372 -1.33 -24.37 -0.07
CA ALA A 372 -0.85 -24.15 1.28
C ALA A 372 -0.33 -25.43 1.93
N ASP A 373 -1.00 -26.55 1.66
CA ASP A 373 -0.58 -27.88 2.10
C ASP A 373 0.77 -28.27 1.46
N ASP A 374 0.92 -28.12 0.14
CA ASP A 374 2.19 -28.40 -0.54
C ASP A 374 3.32 -27.44 -0.11
N MET A 375 3.01 -26.17 0.12
CA MET A 375 3.97 -25.16 0.58
C MET A 375 4.55 -25.49 1.96
N LEU A 376 3.75 -26.06 2.87
CA LEU A 376 4.16 -26.33 4.26
C LEU A 376 4.63 -27.77 4.49
N TYR A 377 4.05 -28.73 3.78
CA TYR A 377 4.25 -30.16 4.03
C TYR A 377 4.80 -30.92 2.81
N GLY A 378 4.78 -30.32 1.62
CA GLY A 378 5.28 -30.92 0.38
C GLY A 378 6.81 -30.80 0.22
N ASP A 379 7.37 -31.65 -0.64
CA ASP A 379 8.77 -31.57 -1.08
C ASP A 379 8.92 -30.46 -2.12
N ILE A 380 9.46 -29.31 -1.69
CA ILE A 380 9.68 -28.08 -2.46
C ILE A 380 10.33 -28.35 -3.83
N ASN A 381 11.16 -29.40 -3.97
CA ASN A 381 11.87 -29.72 -5.21
C ASN A 381 11.01 -30.43 -6.28
N GLN A 382 9.84 -30.95 -5.91
CA GLN A 382 8.92 -31.66 -6.82
C GLN A 382 7.69 -30.82 -7.19
N VAL A 383 7.65 -29.59 -6.70
CA VAL A 383 6.50 -28.70 -6.77
C VAL A 383 6.44 -27.98 -8.12
N ASN A 384 5.92 -28.66 -9.15
CA ASN A 384 5.46 -28.00 -10.37
C ASN A 384 4.10 -27.32 -10.13
N LEU A 385 4.00 -26.40 -9.18
CA LEU A 385 2.70 -25.83 -8.80
C LEU A 385 2.11 -24.87 -9.83
N TYR A 386 2.87 -24.38 -10.82
CA TYR A 386 2.30 -23.50 -11.85
C TYR A 386 2.95 -23.59 -13.23
N PRO A 387 2.18 -23.28 -14.29
CA PRO A 387 2.70 -23.20 -15.64
C PRO A 387 3.76 -22.11 -15.77
N SER A 388 4.86 -22.46 -16.46
CA SER A 388 5.87 -21.54 -16.99
C SER A 388 5.23 -20.25 -17.51
N ILE A 389 5.78 -19.10 -17.12
CA ILE A 389 5.42 -17.81 -17.72
C ILE A 389 5.91 -17.82 -19.17
N LYS A 390 5.07 -18.31 -20.08
CA LYS A 390 5.27 -18.05 -21.50
C LYS A 390 4.78 -16.64 -21.77
N GLU A 391 5.70 -15.71 -22.02
CA GLU A 391 5.35 -14.42 -22.61
C GLU A 391 4.65 -14.68 -23.95
N LYS A 392 3.33 -14.46 -23.98
CA LYS A 392 2.55 -14.52 -25.21
C LYS A 392 2.91 -13.27 -26.03
N LYS A 393 3.73 -13.45 -27.05
CA LYS A 393 3.97 -12.41 -28.06
C LYS A 393 2.75 -12.34 -28.98
N TYR A 394 2.06 -11.21 -28.98
CA TYR A 394 0.95 -10.97 -29.90
C TYR A 394 1.48 -10.33 -31.19
N PRO A 395 1.00 -10.77 -32.37
CA PRO A 395 1.32 -10.11 -33.65
C PRO A 395 0.90 -8.63 -33.66
N VAL A 396 1.58 -7.80 -34.47
CA VAL A 396 1.25 -6.38 -34.64
C VAL A 396 -0.20 -6.16 -35.06
N SER A 397 -0.80 -7.09 -35.81
CA SER A 397 -2.21 -7.05 -36.22
C SER A 397 -3.17 -7.01 -35.02
N PHE A 398 -2.84 -7.65 -33.89
CA PHE A 398 -3.65 -7.57 -32.68
C PHE A 398 -3.58 -6.18 -32.05
N THR A 399 -2.42 -5.54 -32.07
CA THR A 399 -2.27 -4.15 -31.60
C THR A 399 -3.10 -3.18 -32.45
N ILE A 400 -3.07 -3.36 -33.78
CA ILE A 400 -3.87 -2.55 -34.72
C ILE A 400 -5.36 -2.79 -34.48
N ALA A 401 -5.79 -4.05 -34.37
CA ALA A 401 -7.19 -4.39 -34.09
C ALA A 401 -7.66 -3.78 -32.76
N TYR A 402 -6.81 -3.80 -31.73
CA TYR A 402 -7.10 -3.20 -30.44
C TYR A 402 -7.19 -1.65 -30.51
N ALA A 403 -6.33 -1.00 -31.29
CA ALA A 403 -6.40 0.44 -31.53
C ALA A 403 -7.67 0.84 -32.29
N LEU A 404 -8.06 0.08 -33.32
CA LEU A 404 -9.32 0.26 -34.04
C LEU A 404 -10.54 0.09 -33.12
N LEU A 405 -10.48 -0.89 -32.22
CA LEU A 405 -11.51 -1.10 -31.22
C LEU A 405 -11.65 0.11 -30.28
N PHE A 406 -10.54 0.66 -29.81
CA PHE A 406 -10.56 1.89 -29.00
C PHE A 406 -11.23 3.04 -29.75
N LEU A 407 -10.83 3.29 -31.00
CA LEU A 407 -11.43 4.33 -31.83
C LEU A 407 -12.93 4.11 -32.03
N THR A 408 -13.34 2.87 -32.28
CA THR A 408 -14.75 2.51 -32.46
C THR A 408 -15.56 2.80 -31.20
N VAL A 409 -15.04 2.44 -30.02
CA VAL A 409 -15.71 2.72 -28.74
C VAL A 409 -15.80 4.23 -28.47
N PHE A 410 -14.71 4.98 -28.66
CA PHE A 410 -14.72 6.43 -28.48
C PHE A 410 -15.66 7.13 -29.46
N ALA A 411 -15.62 6.76 -30.73
CA ALA A 411 -16.53 7.29 -31.75
C ALA A 411 -18.00 6.97 -31.43
N GLY A 412 -18.29 5.73 -31.03
CA GLY A 412 -19.64 5.31 -30.65
C GLY A 412 -20.18 6.07 -29.45
N VAL A 413 -19.37 6.24 -28.39
CA VAL A 413 -19.78 7.03 -27.22
C VAL A 413 -19.94 8.50 -27.59
N SER A 414 -19.01 9.11 -28.33
CA SER A 414 -19.14 10.49 -28.79
C SER A 414 -20.38 10.70 -29.66
N TYR A 415 -20.71 9.75 -30.53
CA TYR A 415 -21.93 9.79 -31.34
C TYR A 415 -23.20 9.76 -30.48
N ILE A 416 -23.24 8.90 -29.44
CA ILE A 416 -24.34 8.86 -28.47
C ILE A 416 -24.45 10.21 -27.74
N LEU A 417 -23.33 10.80 -27.31
CA LEU A 417 -23.33 12.09 -26.64
C LEU A 417 -23.84 13.22 -27.55
N MET A 418 -23.49 13.21 -28.84
CA MET A 418 -24.00 14.17 -29.82
C MET A 418 -25.52 14.04 -30.02
N ILE A 419 -26.06 12.83 -30.05
CA ILE A 419 -27.52 12.60 -30.11
C ILE A 419 -28.23 13.14 -28.86
N LEU A 420 -27.54 13.16 -27.72
CA LEU A 420 -28.04 13.68 -26.45
C LEU A 420 -27.79 15.19 -26.27
N ASP A 421 -27.39 15.90 -27.32
CA ASP A 421 -27.12 17.34 -27.33
C ASP A 421 -25.99 17.79 -26.37
N PHE A 422 -25.02 16.91 -26.08
CA PHE A 422 -23.85 17.30 -25.29
C PHE A 422 -22.99 18.31 -26.05
N ASN A 423 -22.65 19.41 -25.39
CA ASN A 423 -21.62 20.31 -25.90
C ASN A 423 -20.21 19.72 -25.68
N ILE A 424 -19.20 20.33 -26.30
CA ILE A 424 -17.82 19.85 -26.26
C ILE A 424 -17.29 19.82 -24.83
N VAL A 425 -17.61 20.82 -24.00
CA VAL A 425 -17.14 20.89 -22.60
C VAL A 425 -17.74 19.76 -21.77
N GLN A 426 -19.06 19.59 -21.82
CA GLN A 426 -19.76 18.50 -21.16
C GLN A 426 -19.26 17.13 -21.62
N GLY A 427 -19.02 16.97 -22.94
CA GLY A 427 -18.46 15.75 -23.51
C GLY A 427 -17.06 15.43 -22.99
N VAL A 428 -16.14 16.41 -22.98
CA VAL A 428 -14.80 16.24 -22.41
C VAL A 428 -14.88 15.87 -20.93
N MET A 429 -15.72 16.57 -20.15
CA MET A 429 -15.93 16.28 -18.74
C MET A 429 -16.54 14.89 -18.51
N PHE A 430 -17.45 14.45 -19.38
CA PHE A 430 -18.01 13.10 -19.37
C PHE A 430 -16.92 12.05 -19.54
N PHE A 431 -16.09 12.18 -20.58
CA PHE A 431 -14.97 11.25 -20.82
C PHE A 431 -14.00 11.22 -19.64
N MET A 432 -13.67 12.38 -19.06
CA MET A 432 -12.78 12.47 -17.90
C MET A 432 -13.35 11.73 -16.68
N PHE A 433 -14.60 11.97 -16.31
CA PHE A 433 -15.22 11.33 -15.15
C PHE A 433 -15.51 9.84 -15.38
N LEU A 434 -15.91 9.44 -16.58
CA LEU A 434 -16.09 8.03 -16.93
C LEU A 434 -14.76 7.27 -16.91
N ALA A 435 -13.68 7.89 -17.39
CA ALA A 435 -12.33 7.33 -17.29
C ALA A 435 -11.86 7.20 -15.83
N ALA A 436 -12.08 8.24 -15.00
CA ALA A 436 -11.77 8.21 -13.57
C ALA A 436 -12.55 7.09 -12.84
N ALA A 437 -13.86 6.99 -13.07
CA ALA A 437 -14.70 5.93 -12.52
C ALA A 437 -14.25 4.54 -12.99
N SER A 438 -13.91 4.40 -14.28
CA SER A 438 -13.39 3.17 -14.86
C SER A 438 -12.10 2.70 -14.20
N PHE A 439 -11.16 3.63 -14.02
CA PHE A 439 -9.91 3.34 -13.34
C PHE A 439 -10.10 3.00 -11.86
N LEU A 440 -10.96 3.74 -11.13
CA LEU A 440 -11.28 3.46 -9.73
C LEU A 440 -11.91 2.07 -9.56
N GLY A 441 -12.90 1.74 -10.41
CA GLY A 441 -13.54 0.43 -10.42
C GLY A 441 -12.56 -0.71 -10.73
N PHE A 442 -11.69 -0.52 -11.71
CA PHE A 442 -10.62 -1.48 -12.02
C PHE A 442 -9.65 -1.64 -10.85
N ARG A 443 -9.23 -0.55 -10.20
CA ARG A 443 -8.34 -0.58 -9.02
C ARG A 443 -8.99 -1.36 -7.87
N LEU A 444 -10.25 -1.09 -7.58
CA LEU A 444 -11.02 -1.78 -6.54
C LEU A 444 -11.19 -3.28 -6.83
N SER A 445 -11.37 -3.66 -8.10
CA SER A 445 -11.48 -5.06 -8.50
C SER A 445 -10.25 -5.90 -8.16
N ARG A 446 -9.07 -5.27 -8.06
CA ARG A 446 -7.82 -5.96 -7.70
C ARG A 446 -7.86 -6.55 -6.29
N ILE A 447 -8.62 -5.94 -5.37
CA ILE A 447 -8.77 -6.43 -3.99
C ILE A 447 -9.26 -7.88 -3.97
N VAL A 448 -10.20 -8.23 -4.86
CA VAL A 448 -10.74 -9.58 -4.98
C VAL A 448 -9.82 -10.47 -5.81
N ARG A 449 -9.32 -9.96 -6.94
CA ARG A 449 -8.44 -10.72 -7.85
C ARG A 449 -7.12 -11.15 -7.23
N GLU A 450 -6.63 -10.45 -6.20
CA GLU A 450 -5.43 -10.86 -5.46
C GLU A 450 -5.62 -12.13 -4.62
N LEU A 451 -6.87 -12.56 -4.41
CA LEU A 451 -7.23 -13.82 -3.78
C LEU A 451 -7.66 -14.89 -4.80
N GLU A 452 -7.65 -14.59 -6.10
CA GLU A 452 -7.95 -15.55 -7.16
C GLU A 452 -6.67 -16.26 -7.61
N LEU A 453 -6.65 -17.57 -7.47
CA LEU A 453 -5.62 -18.46 -7.98
C LEU A 453 -6.07 -19.15 -9.28
N VAL A 454 -7.35 -19.52 -9.34
CA VAL A 454 -7.96 -20.13 -10.52
C VAL A 454 -8.81 -19.08 -11.23
N THR A 455 -8.42 -18.71 -12.45
CA THR A 455 -9.20 -17.78 -13.26
C THR A 455 -10.49 -18.45 -13.71
N VAL A 456 -11.63 -17.94 -13.23
CA VAL A 456 -12.94 -18.31 -13.77
C VAL A 456 -13.05 -17.71 -15.17
N LYS A 457 -13.50 -18.51 -16.16
CA LYS A 457 -13.74 -18.00 -17.50
C LYS A 457 -14.86 -16.95 -17.41
N PRO A 458 -14.64 -15.70 -17.85
CA PRO A 458 -15.69 -14.69 -17.83
C PRO A 458 -16.84 -15.11 -18.76
N GLY A 459 -18.08 -14.85 -18.35
CA GLY A 459 -19.24 -15.02 -19.21
C GLY A 459 -19.27 -13.97 -20.34
N ILE A 460 -20.02 -14.25 -21.42
CA ILE A 460 -20.08 -13.40 -22.63
C ILE A 460 -20.41 -11.95 -22.29
N LEU A 461 -21.41 -11.71 -21.42
CA LEU A 461 -21.81 -10.36 -21.01
C LEU A 461 -20.68 -9.60 -20.31
N MET A 462 -19.90 -10.30 -19.47
CA MET A 462 -18.75 -9.71 -18.78
C MET A 462 -17.63 -9.37 -19.78
N THR A 463 -17.41 -10.21 -20.78
CA THR A 463 -16.44 -9.95 -21.85
C THR A 463 -16.82 -8.73 -22.67
N ILE A 464 -18.09 -8.58 -23.06
CA ILE A 464 -18.57 -7.40 -23.80
C ILE A 464 -18.41 -6.13 -22.98
N ARG A 465 -18.82 -6.17 -21.70
CA ARG A 465 -18.62 -5.05 -20.78
C ARG A 465 -17.14 -4.66 -20.68
N ASP A 466 -16.27 -5.63 -20.42
CA ASP A 466 -14.84 -5.38 -20.26
C ASP A 466 -14.26 -4.80 -21.57
N LEU A 467 -14.71 -5.26 -22.74
CA LEU A 467 -14.30 -4.72 -24.04
C LEU A 467 -14.63 -3.23 -24.19
N ILE A 468 -15.84 -2.82 -23.80
CA ILE A 468 -16.32 -1.42 -23.90
C ILE A 468 -15.59 -0.51 -22.90
N PHE A 469 -15.35 -0.96 -21.68
CA PHE A 469 -14.80 -0.10 -20.61
C PHE A 469 -13.28 -0.15 -20.46
N THR A 470 -12.59 -1.07 -21.12
CA THR A 470 -11.12 -1.11 -21.12
C THR A 470 -10.47 0.16 -21.69
N PRO A 471 -10.96 0.78 -22.79
CA PRO A 471 -10.46 2.07 -23.26
C PRO A 471 -10.48 3.17 -22.21
N PHE A 472 -11.60 3.29 -21.48
CA PHE A 472 -11.76 4.25 -20.40
C PHE A 472 -10.88 3.93 -19.19
N THR A 473 -10.69 2.66 -18.88
CA THR A 473 -9.77 2.23 -17.82
C THR A 473 -8.32 2.60 -18.16
N PHE A 474 -7.92 2.43 -19.43
CA PHE A 474 -6.59 2.83 -19.89
C PHE A 474 -6.41 4.35 -19.83
N LEU A 475 -7.39 5.12 -20.34
CA LEU A 475 -7.37 6.58 -20.28
C LEU A 475 -7.32 7.07 -18.82
N GLY A 476 -8.14 6.50 -17.95
CA GLY A 476 -8.18 6.87 -16.53
C GLY A 476 -6.89 6.52 -15.80
N LYS A 477 -6.27 5.38 -16.12
CA LYS A 477 -4.93 5.04 -15.63
C LYS A 477 -3.90 6.07 -16.09
N TRP A 478 -3.91 6.46 -17.37
CA TRP A 478 -2.98 7.45 -17.90
C TRP A 478 -3.13 8.82 -17.22
N ILE A 479 -4.38 9.27 -17.02
CA ILE A 479 -4.68 10.49 -16.26
C ILE A 479 -4.15 10.33 -14.82
N SER A 480 -4.50 9.26 -14.13
CA SER A 480 -4.04 9.02 -12.76
C SER A 480 -2.51 9.00 -12.66
N ASP A 481 -1.81 8.29 -13.53
CA ASP A 481 -0.34 8.16 -13.48
C ASP A 481 0.37 9.52 -13.74
N LYS A 482 -0.24 10.39 -14.56
CA LYS A 482 0.26 11.75 -14.80
C LYS A 482 -0.03 12.71 -13.64
N TYR A 483 -1.23 12.62 -13.04
CA TYR A 483 -1.67 13.48 -11.93
C TYR A 483 -1.15 13.03 -10.55
N GLN A 484 -0.82 11.75 -10.36
CA GLN A 484 -0.26 11.22 -9.10
C GLN A 484 1.08 11.84 -8.70
N LYS A 485 1.76 12.53 -9.63
CA LYS A 485 3.01 13.25 -9.32
C LYS A 485 2.80 14.46 -8.42
N VAL A 486 1.56 14.91 -8.22
CA VAL A 486 1.23 15.94 -7.23
C VAL A 486 0.08 15.39 -6.39
N ASN A 487 0.36 14.96 -5.16
CA ASN A 487 -0.66 14.59 -4.19
C ASN A 487 -1.35 15.88 -3.69
N VAL A 488 -2.02 16.62 -4.58
CA VAL A 488 -2.55 17.98 -4.34
C VAL A 488 -3.46 18.00 -3.12
N VAL A 489 -4.31 16.97 -2.97
CA VAL A 489 -5.21 16.84 -1.82
C VAL A 489 -4.40 16.71 -0.52
N ALA A 490 -3.38 15.84 -0.50
CA ALA A 490 -2.50 15.73 0.67
C ALA A 490 -1.75 17.02 0.96
N LEU A 491 -1.22 17.69 -0.06
CA LEU A 491 -0.53 18.97 0.09
C LEU A 491 -1.44 20.03 0.71
N VAL A 492 -2.69 20.14 0.24
CA VAL A 492 -3.68 21.06 0.81
C VAL A 492 -3.99 20.71 2.26
N LEU A 493 -4.23 19.43 2.56
CA LEU A 493 -4.49 18.97 3.92
C LEU A 493 -3.30 19.24 4.86
N ASP A 494 -2.07 19.02 4.39
CA ASP A 494 -0.83 19.26 5.15
C ASP A 494 -0.65 20.76 5.45
N THR A 495 -0.77 21.60 4.41
CA THR A 495 -0.50 23.04 4.53
C THR A 495 -1.60 23.80 5.25
N PHE A 496 -2.86 23.59 4.88
CA PHE A 496 -3.97 24.42 5.36
C PHE A 496 -4.66 23.88 6.61
N ILE A 497 -4.48 22.60 6.96
CA ILE A 497 -5.18 22.00 8.10
C ILE A 497 -4.19 21.42 9.12
N GLU A 498 -3.27 20.55 8.71
CA GLU A 498 -2.36 19.87 9.64
C GLU A 498 -1.46 20.87 10.39
N LEU A 499 -0.76 21.73 9.64
CA LEU A 499 0.20 22.69 10.20
C LEU A 499 -0.44 23.64 11.24
N PRO A 500 -1.56 24.34 10.93
CA PRO A 500 -2.22 25.19 11.92
C PRO A 500 -2.74 24.40 13.12
N LEU A 501 -3.37 23.25 12.90
CA LEU A 501 -3.94 22.43 13.97
C LEU A 501 -2.86 21.99 14.95
N LYS A 502 -1.75 21.43 14.47
CA LYS A 502 -0.67 20.93 15.34
C LYS A 502 -0.01 22.06 16.13
N THR A 503 0.13 23.25 15.53
CA THR A 503 0.63 24.45 16.22
C THR A 503 -0.27 24.83 17.40
N VAL A 504 -1.58 24.90 17.20
CA VAL A 504 -2.54 25.22 18.27
C VAL A 504 -2.51 24.18 19.39
N LEU A 505 -2.48 22.89 19.03
CA LEU A 505 -2.40 21.80 20.02
C LEU A 505 -1.13 21.87 20.87
N ARG A 506 0.02 22.22 20.26
CA ARG A 506 1.28 22.42 20.97
C ARG A 506 1.21 23.57 21.97
N LEU A 507 0.65 24.71 21.55
CA LEU A 507 0.47 25.88 22.41
C LEU A 507 -0.46 25.59 23.60
N LEU A 508 -1.58 24.90 23.36
CA LEU A 508 -2.49 24.50 24.42
C LEU A 508 -1.79 23.59 25.45
N ARG A 509 -0.95 22.66 25.01
CA ARG A 509 -0.20 21.78 25.91
C ARG A 509 0.85 22.53 26.72
N GLN A 510 1.58 23.46 26.11
CA GLN A 510 2.53 24.31 26.83
C GLN A 510 1.82 25.17 27.87
N TRP A 511 0.64 25.69 27.53
CA TRP A 511 -0.20 26.45 28.45
C TRP A 511 -0.69 25.59 29.63
N THR A 512 -1.15 24.36 29.39
CA THR A 512 -1.56 23.47 30.49
C THR A 512 -0.39 23.09 31.39
N GLY A 513 0.77 22.78 30.82
CA GLY A 513 1.98 22.49 31.60
C GLY A 513 2.39 23.68 32.47
N PHE A 514 2.37 24.89 31.91
CA PHE A 514 2.64 26.11 32.68
C PHE A 514 1.66 26.31 33.84
N ILE A 515 0.36 26.03 33.65
CA ILE A 515 -0.64 26.11 34.73
C ILE A 515 -0.34 25.10 35.83
N ASP A 516 0.01 23.86 35.47
CA ASP A 516 0.28 22.81 36.44
C ASP A 516 1.57 23.11 37.23
N ASP A 517 2.65 23.53 36.55
CA ASP A 517 3.89 23.99 37.21
C ASP A 517 3.63 25.16 38.17
N LYS A 518 2.72 26.08 37.80
CA LYS A 518 2.33 27.18 38.67
C LYS A 518 1.54 26.70 39.88
N LYS A 519 0.61 25.76 39.73
CA LYS A 519 -0.14 25.17 40.85
C LYS A 519 0.77 24.44 41.84
N ASP A 520 1.78 23.73 41.36
CA ASP A 520 2.75 23.02 42.22
C ASP A 520 3.70 23.99 42.96
N SER A 521 3.81 25.23 42.47
CA SER A 521 4.62 26.30 43.09
C SER A 521 3.88 27.15 44.14
N PHE A 522 2.56 26.99 44.27
CA PHE A 522 1.72 27.58 45.32
C PHE A 522 1.42 26.55 46.40
#